data_AF-A0A4Q1BY94-F1
#
_entry.id   AF-A0A4Q1BY94-F1
#
_cell.length_a   1.000
_cell.length_b   1.000
_cell.length_c   1.000
_cell.angle_alpha   90.00
_cell.angle_beta   90.00
_cell.angle_gamma   90.00
#
_symmetry.space_group_name_H-M   'P 1'
#
loop_
_entity.id
_entity.type
_entity.pdbx_description
1 polymer ?
#
loop_
_entity_poly.entity_id
_entity_poly.type
_entity_poly.pdbx_seq_one_letter_code
_entity_poly.pdbx_strand_id
1 'polypeptide(L)' 'MAIAILIGLAAISTKSKGTSLYFAQCCTATIKLENRDVTISVTKCRTTLIDACDAAYREVRKAAIALGE' A
#
# COMPACT_ATOMS: atom_id res chain seq x y z
N MET A 1 -23.52 -4.46 -5.13
CA MET A 1 -22.83 -3.96 -6.34
C MET A 1 -21.36 -4.35 -6.20
N ALA A 2 -20.87 -5.27 -7.02
CA ALA A 2 -19.49 -5.75 -6.97
C ALA A 2 -18.80 -5.36 -8.29
N ILE A 3 -17.77 -4.52 -8.23
CA ILE A 3 -16.97 -4.13 -9.40
C ILE A 3 -15.70 -4.97 -9.35
N ALA A 4 -15.66 -6.01 -10.18
CA ALA A 4 -14.46 -6.79 -10.45
C ALA A 4 -13.63 -6.04 -11.50
N ILE A 5 -12.46 -5.52 -11.11
CA ILE A 5 -11.51 -4.91 -12.05
C ILE A 5 -10.50 -5.98 -12.47
N LEU A 6 -10.70 -6.50 -13.68
CA LEU A 6 -9.73 -7.29 -14.44
C LEU A 6 -8.57 -6.38 -14.85
N ILE A 7 -7.40 -6.52 -14.22
CA ILE A 7 -6.18 -5.85 -14.68
C ILE A 7 -5.34 -6.91 -15.40
N GLY A 8 -5.26 -6.77 -16.72
CA GLY A 8 -4.55 -7.67 -17.62
C GLY A 8 -3.06 -7.78 -17.28
N LEU A 9 -2.55 -9.01 -17.30
CA LEU A 9 -1.13 -9.31 -17.23
C LEU A 9 -0.47 -8.91 -18.55
N ALA A 10 0.21 -7.76 -18.57
CA ALA A 10 1.23 -7.49 -19.57
C ALA A 10 2.54 -8.12 -19.10
N ALA A 11 2.86 -9.31 -19.61
CA ALA A 11 4.15 -9.97 -19.38
C ALA A 11 5.23 -9.30 -20.24
N ILE A 12 5.95 -8.33 -19.68
CA ILE A 12 7.16 -7.77 -20.30
C ILE A 12 8.31 -8.73 -19.99
N SER A 13 8.67 -9.55 -20.99
CA SER A 13 9.85 -10.39 -20.96
C SER A 13 11.10 -9.53 -21.21
N THR A 14 11.80 -9.18 -20.13
CA THR A 14 13.16 -8.64 -20.21
C THR A 14 14.10 -9.50 -19.39
N LYS A 15 15.09 -10.11 -20.07
CA LYS A 15 16.26 -10.73 -19.43
C LYS A 15 16.89 -9.72 -18.46
N SER A 16 16.73 -9.95 -17.16
CA SER A 16 17.36 -9.13 -16.13
C SER A 16 18.38 -9.99 -15.37
N LYS A 17 19.61 -9.47 -15.25
CA LYS A 17 20.70 -10.06 -14.47
C LYS A 17 20.16 -10.42 -13.08
N GLY A 18 20.16 -11.72 -12.75
CA GLY A 18 19.86 -12.28 -11.42
C GLY A 18 18.97 -11.42 -10.53
N THR A 19 17.77 -11.06 -10.99
CA THR A 19 16.85 -10.28 -10.17
C THR A 19 16.19 -11.27 -9.23
N SER A 20 16.60 -11.25 -7.96
CA SER A 20 15.92 -12.02 -6.93
C SER A 20 14.50 -11.49 -6.79
N LEU A 21 13.55 -12.18 -7.43
CA LEU A 21 12.13 -11.93 -7.30
C LEU A 21 11.70 -12.54 -5.98
N TYR A 22 11.36 -11.70 -5.01
CA TYR A 22 10.72 -12.14 -3.78
C TYR A 22 9.26 -11.73 -3.81
N PHE A 23 8.38 -12.66 -3.43
CA PHE A 23 6.98 -12.35 -3.23
C PHE A 23 6.85 -11.56 -1.92
N ALA A 24 6.27 -10.37 -2.01
CA ALA A 24 5.88 -9.57 -0.87
C ALA A 24 4.40 -9.23 -0.96
N GLN A 25 3.71 -9.30 0.17
CA GLN A 25 2.36 -8.80 0.33
C GLN A 25 2.46 -7.31 0.64
N CYS A 26 1.80 -6.47 -0.15
CA CYS A 26 1.79 -5.02 0.05
C CYS A 26 0.39 -4.56 0.40
N CYS A 27 0.30 -3.62 1.34
CA CYS A 27 -0.95 -3.01 1.75
C CYS A 27 -0.79 -1.49 1.73
N THR A 28 -1.79 -0.81 1.17
CA THR A 28 -1.87 0.65 1.14
C THR A 28 -3.00 1.09 2.04
N ALA A 29 -2.68 1.88 3.06
CA ALA A 29 -3.66 2.53 3.91
C ALA A 29 -3.76 4.01 3.50
N THR A 30 -4.99 4.51 3.40
CA THR A 30 -5.27 5.91 3.07
C THR A 30 -6.21 6.50 4.11
N ILE A 31 -5.86 7.67 4.65
CA ILE A 31 -6.76 8.47 5.48
C ILE A 31 -7.02 9.81 4.79
N LYS A 32 -8.26 10.28 4.87
CA LYS A 32 -8.67 11.61 4.44
C LYS A 32 -9.07 12.40 5.67
N LEU A 33 -8.37 13.51 5.92
CA LEU A 33 -8.69 14.44 6.99
C LEU A 33 -9.59 15.52 6.43
N GLU A 34 -10.91 15.37 6.61
CA GLU A 34 -11.92 16.27 6.05
C GLU A 34 -11.73 17.73 6.51
N ASN A 35 -11.26 17.92 7.75
CA ASN A 35 -11.03 19.25 8.33
C ASN A 35 -9.88 20.02 7.66
N ARG A 36 -8.98 19.36 6.93
CA ARG A 36 -7.78 20.00 6.35
C ARG A 36 -7.61 19.78 4.85
N ASP A 37 -8.54 19.08 4.21
CA ASP A 37 -8.42 18.62 2.81
C ASP A 37 -7.08 17.92 2.52
N VAL A 38 -6.57 17.17 3.51
CA VAL A 38 -5.33 16.39 3.38
C VAL A 38 -5.67 14.92 3.22
N THR A 39 -5.07 14.29 2.22
CA THR A 39 -5.11 12.84 2.04
C THR A 39 -3.71 12.27 2.24
N ILE A 40 -3.57 11.29 3.14
CA ILE A 40 -2.30 10.61 3.40
C ILE A 40 -2.46 9.16 2.98
N SER A 41 -1.60 8.71 2.06
CA SER A 41 -1.52 7.31 1.64
C SER A 41 -0.14 6.75 1.99
N VAL A 42 -0.12 5.62 2.69
CA VAL A 42 1.11 4.91 3.02
C VAL A 42 1.00 3.48 2.54
N THR A 43 1.98 3.04 1.76
CA THR A 43 2.13 1.64 1.35
C THR A 43 3.25 0.98 2.13
N LYS A 44 2.98 -0.20 2.69
CA LYS A 44 4.00 -1.06 3.31
C LYS A 44 3.93 -2.45 2.72
N CYS A 45 5.10 -3.07 2.53
CA CYS A 45 5.23 -4.43 2.05
C CYS A 45 5.91 -5.31 3.11
N ARG A 46 5.36 -6.51 3.33
CA ARG A 46 5.83 -7.52 4.28
C ARG A 46 5.66 -8.92 3.68
N THR A 47 6.14 -9.93 4.41
CA THR A 47 5.96 -11.34 4.03
C THR A 47 4.50 -11.78 4.16
N THR A 48 3.75 -11.21 5.11
CA THR A 48 2.31 -11.45 5.29
C THR A 48 1.50 -10.18 5.01
N LEU A 49 0.27 -10.36 4.52
CA LEU A 49 -0.63 -9.23 4.25
C LEU A 49 -1.07 -8.52 5.53
N ILE A 50 -1.27 -9.29 6.61
CA ILE A 50 -1.68 -8.77 7.92
C ILE A 50 -0.60 -7.82 8.47
N ASP A 51 0.67 -8.23 8.44
CA ASP A 51 1.77 -7.37 8.90
C ASP A 51 1.96 -6.13 8.01
N ALA A 52 1.75 -6.29 6.70
CA ALA A 52 1.80 -5.18 5.75
C ALA A 52 0.73 -4.13 6.06
N CYS A 53 -0.51 -4.57 6.28
CA CYS A 53 -1.60 -3.66 6.59
C CYS A 53 -1.44 -3.03 7.97
N ASP A 54 -1.08 -3.82 9.00
CA ASP A 54 -0.86 -3.29 10.35
C ASP A 54 0.25 -2.23 10.37
N ALA A 55 1.35 -2.46 9.64
CA ALA A 55 2.40 -1.45 9.46
C ALA A 55 1.92 -0.21 8.71
N ALA A 56 1.11 -0.36 7.65
CA ALA A 56 0.56 0.77 6.90
C ALA A 56 -0.38 1.62 7.76
N TYR A 57 -1.34 1.00 8.46
CA TYR A 57 -2.28 1.69 9.35
C TYR A 57 -1.58 2.42 10.48
N ARG A 58 -0.57 1.81 11.09
CA ARG A 58 0.18 2.41 12.20
C ARG A 58 0.89 3.70 11.76
N GLU A 59 1.44 3.72 10.56
CA GLU A 59 2.13 4.89 10.01
C GLU A 59 1.15 5.99 9.57
N VAL A 60 0.04 5.62 8.93
CA VAL A 60 -1.03 6.58 8.59
C VAL A 60 -1.59 7.23 9.87
N ARG A 61 -1.82 6.43 10.92
CA ARG A 61 -2.30 6.94 12.21
C ARG A 61 -1.32 7.89 12.86
N LYS A 62 -0.02 7.58 12.86
CA LYS A 62 1.02 8.50 13.35
C LYS A 62 1.02 9.81 12.56
N ALA A 63 0.89 9.73 11.24
CA ALA A 63 0.85 10.90 10.38
C ALA A 63 -0.41 11.76 10.66
N ALA A 64 -1.57 11.14 10.91
CA ALA A 64 -2.78 11.84 11.31
C ALA A 64 -2.61 12.57 12.66
N ILE A 65 -2.06 11.89 13.68
CA ILE A 65 -1.77 12.50 15.00
C ILE A 65 -0.76 13.64 14.87
N ALA A 66 0.30 13.48 14.07
CA ALA A 66 1.30 14.52 13.85
C ALA A 66 0.72 15.77 13.17
N LEU A 67 -0.36 15.61 12.39
CA LEU A 67 -1.10 16.72 11.83
C LEU A 67 -2.06 17.36 12.83
N GLY A 68 -2.21 16.83 14.05
CA GLY A 68 -3.03 17.42 15.11
C GLY A 68 -4.47 16.91 15.15
N GLU A 69 -4.67 15.62 14.91
CA GLU A 69 -5.79 14.85 15.50
C GLU A 69 -5.51 14.43 16.94
#